data_AF-A0A260B076-F1
#
_entry.id   AF-A0A260B076-F1
#
_cell.length_a   1.000
_cell.length_b   1.000
_cell.length_c   1.000
_cell.angle_alpha   90.00
_cell.angle_beta   90.00
_cell.angle_gamma   90.00
#
_symmetry.space_group_name_H-M   'P 1'
#
loop_
_entity.id
_entity.type
_entity.pdbx_description
1 polymer ?
#
loop_
_entity_poly.entity_id
_entity_poly.type
_entity_poly.pdbx_seq_one_letter_code
_entity_poly.pdbx_strand_id
1 'polypeptide(L)'
;MAVRSAGASLALLHRASSDLCSYAWPSPHGEVHVKKRIENWLSDRDRGFAPDAPRRLRDSLADLPELDESVQLVHNDFRAANILTENSRVVGVLDFDEVRTDPPVLDLAKASVYLGTRFTEWRPIPASVRRSFRAGYEQVPPLSSAAAQWFDVLVL
;
A
#
# COMPACT_ATOMS: atom_id res chain seq x y z
N MET A 1 5.81 -3.89 19.14
CA MET A 1 6.68 -3.00 18.33
C MET A 1 5.81 -2.09 17.49
N ALA A 2 6.06 -0.77 17.49
CA ALA A 2 5.21 0.25 16.86
C ALA A 2 4.96 0.00 15.37
N VAL A 3 5.98 -0.37 14.60
CA VAL A 3 5.88 -0.71 13.17
C VAL A 3 4.88 -1.84 12.91
N ARG A 4 4.94 -2.90 13.72
CA ARG A 4 4.00 -4.02 13.60
C ARG A 4 2.58 -3.60 13.97
N SER A 5 2.44 -2.72 14.97
CA SER A 5 1.13 -2.14 15.31
C SER A 5 0.57 -1.26 14.19
N ALA A 6 1.44 -0.53 13.47
CA ALA A 6 1.03 0.29 12.34
C ALA A 6 0.51 -0.56 11.17
N GLY A 7 1.15 -1.68 10.87
CA GLY A 7 0.65 -2.63 9.87
C GLY A 7 -0.74 -3.15 10.23
N ALA A 8 -0.92 -3.58 11.48
CA ALA A 8 -2.22 -4.02 11.97
C ALA A 8 -3.28 -2.91 11.92
N SER A 9 -2.91 -1.67 12.24
CA SER A 9 -3.80 -0.51 12.17
C SER A 9 -4.25 -0.20 10.74
N LEU A 10 -3.36 -0.29 9.75
CA LEU A 10 -3.73 -0.12 8.34
C LEU A 10 -4.69 -1.23 7.88
N ALA A 11 -4.46 -2.47 8.29
CA ALA A 11 -5.37 -3.58 7.97
C ALA A 11 -6.76 -3.40 8.59
N LEU A 12 -6.83 -2.90 9.84
CA LEU A 12 -8.10 -2.56 10.48
C LEU A 12 -8.82 -1.42 9.76
N LEU A 13 -8.08 -0.40 9.30
CA LEU A 13 -8.64 0.70 8.51
C LEU A 13 -9.23 0.17 7.19
N HIS A 14 -8.49 -0.64 6.45
CA HIS A 14 -8.97 -1.28 5.22
C HIS A 14 -10.22 -2.13 5.45
N ARG A 15 -10.27 -2.89 6.54
CA ARG A 15 -11.48 -3.66 6.90
C ARG A 15 -12.69 -2.74 7.13
N ALA A 16 -12.51 -1.68 7.92
CA ALA A 16 -13.59 -0.72 8.17
C ALA A 16 -14.05 -0.03 6.88
N SER A 17 -13.13 0.30 5.97
CA SER A 17 -13.46 0.84 4.65
C SER A 17 -14.28 -0.13 3.79
N SER A 18 -13.92 -1.41 3.79
CA SER A 18 -14.67 -2.47 3.09
C SER A 18 -16.12 -2.55 3.58
N ASP A 19 -16.28 -2.52 4.91
CA ASP A 19 -17.59 -2.54 5.55
C ASP A 19 -18.41 -1.29 5.13
N LEU A 20 -17.81 -0.10 5.12
CA LEU A 20 -18.48 1.15 4.70
C LEU A 20 -18.90 1.16 3.22
N CYS A 21 -18.04 0.66 2.32
CA CYS A 21 -18.37 0.53 0.89
C CYS A 21 -19.60 -0.35 0.66
N SER A 22 -19.86 -1.31 1.55
CA SER A 22 -21.03 -2.19 1.46
C SER A 22 -22.36 -1.48 1.78
N TYR A 23 -22.32 -0.32 2.47
CA TYR A 23 -23.54 0.35 2.98
C TYR A 23 -23.86 1.71 2.35
N ALA A 24 -22.85 2.52 1.99
CA ALA A 24 -23.09 3.96 1.77
C ALA A 24 -22.41 4.56 0.54
N TRP A 25 -21.39 3.91 0.00
CA TRP A 25 -20.67 4.40 -1.18
C TRP A 25 -20.94 3.44 -2.32
N PRO A 26 -21.49 3.87 -3.47
CA PRO A 26 -21.54 2.98 -4.63
C PRO A 26 -20.11 2.53 -4.87
N SER A 27 -19.84 1.24 -4.69
CA SER A 27 -18.56 0.64 -5.07
C SER A 27 -18.22 1.23 -6.43
N PRO A 28 -17.05 1.85 -6.60
CA PRO A 28 -16.55 2.12 -7.92
C PRO A 28 -16.30 0.75 -8.53
N HIS A 29 -17.34 0.16 -9.10
CA HIS A 29 -17.29 -0.99 -9.97
C HIS A 29 -16.65 -0.49 -11.27
N GLY A 30 -15.41 -0.05 -11.17
CA GLY A 30 -14.52 0.19 -12.27
C GLY A 30 -13.41 -0.84 -12.12
N GLU A 31 -13.20 -1.64 -13.17
CA GLU A 31 -12.02 -2.50 -13.26
C GLU A 31 -10.78 -1.61 -13.12
N VAL A 32 -10.16 -1.62 -11.94
CA VAL A 32 -8.87 -0.95 -11.77
C VAL A 32 -7.83 -1.89 -12.38
N HIS A 33 -7.49 -1.64 -13.64
CA HIS A 33 -6.40 -2.34 -14.32
C HIS A 33 -5.05 -1.82 -13.79
N VAL A 34 -4.66 -2.27 -12.59
CA VAL A 34 -3.41 -1.86 -11.92
C VAL A 34 -2.21 -2.02 -12.84
N LYS A 35 -2.10 -3.16 -13.54
CA LYS A 35 -1.04 -3.43 -14.50
C LYS A 35 -0.95 -2.35 -15.57
N LYS A 36 -2.06 -2.06 -16.25
CA LYS A 36 -2.16 -1.01 -17.28
C LYS A 36 -1.81 0.38 -16.72
N ARG A 37 -2.23 0.69 -15.49
CA ARG A 37 -1.88 1.96 -14.84
C ARG A 37 -0.37 2.11 -14.63
N ILE A 38 0.32 1.04 -14.23
CA ILE A 38 1.77 1.05 -14.05
C ILE A 38 2.49 1.09 -15.41
N GLU A 39 2.01 0.33 -16.40
CA GLU A 39 2.54 0.36 -17.78
C GLU A 39 2.46 1.77 -18.40
N ASN A 40 1.34 2.47 -18.20
CA ASN A 40 1.19 3.86 -18.64
C ASN A 40 2.18 4.79 -17.91
N TRP A 41 2.37 4.62 -16.59
CA TRP A 41 3.36 5.41 -15.86
C TRP A 41 4.79 5.17 -16.36
N LEU A 42 5.14 3.91 -16.62
CA LEU A 42 6.45 3.50 -17.15
C LEU A 42 6.73 4.02 -18.57
N SER A 43 5.68 4.37 -19.32
CA SER A 43 5.79 4.89 -20.69
C SER A 43 5.84 6.43 -20.72
N ASP A 44 5.00 7.09 -19.91
CA ASP A 44 4.73 8.52 -20.05
C ASP A 44 5.35 9.39 -18.94
N ARG A 45 5.80 8.79 -17.83
CA ARG A 45 6.18 9.52 -16.61
C ARG A 45 7.57 9.18 -16.09
N ASP A 46 8.25 8.17 -16.65
CA ASP A 46 9.63 7.85 -16.29
C ASP A 46 10.58 8.96 -16.73
N ARG A 47 11.28 9.56 -15.75
CA ARG A 47 12.25 10.64 -15.99
C ARG A 47 13.65 10.12 -16.29
N GLY A 48 13.87 8.80 -16.24
CA GLY A 48 15.14 8.16 -16.57
C GLY A 48 16.23 8.27 -15.51
N PHE A 49 15.91 8.73 -14.29
CA PHE A 49 16.90 8.90 -13.22
C PHE A 49 17.45 7.58 -12.66
N ALA A 50 16.72 6.48 -12.82
CA ALA A 50 17.10 5.17 -12.32
C ALA A 50 16.68 4.09 -13.33
N PRO A 51 17.32 4.00 -14.52
CA PRO A 51 16.83 3.21 -15.65
C PRO A 51 16.67 1.70 -15.37
N ASP A 52 17.44 1.17 -14.41
CA ASP A 52 17.33 -0.23 -13.99
C ASP A 52 16.03 -0.54 -13.22
N ALA A 53 15.46 0.43 -12.50
CA ALA A 53 14.25 0.20 -11.71
C ALA A 53 13.00 0.01 -12.59
N PRO A 54 12.69 0.89 -13.57
CA PRO A 54 11.64 0.67 -14.57
C PRO A 54 11.79 -0.64 -15.33
N ARG A 55 13.02 -1.03 -15.70
CA ARG A 55 13.28 -2.31 -16.38
C ARG A 55 12.91 -3.49 -15.49
N ARG A 56 13.44 -3.55 -14.27
CA ARG A 56 13.12 -4.62 -13.30
C ARG A 56 11.62 -4.69 -13.01
N LEU A 57 10.95 -3.54 -12.92
CA LEU A 57 9.50 -3.49 -12.72
C LEU A 57 8.75 -4.05 -13.93
N ARG A 58 9.10 -3.69 -15.17
CA ARG A 58 8.50 -4.27 -16.39
C ARG A 58 8.66 -5.78 -16.44
N ASP A 59 9.88 -6.26 -16.20
CA ASP A 59 10.19 -7.69 -16.21
C ASP A 59 9.34 -8.44 -15.17
N SER A 60 9.14 -7.85 -13.99
CA SER A 60 8.36 -8.47 -12.90
C SER A 60 6.85 -8.39 -13.12
N LEU A 61 6.33 -7.34 -13.78
CA LEU A 61 4.90 -7.18 -14.06
C LEU A 61 4.36 -8.18 -15.09
N ALA A 62 5.21 -8.69 -15.98
CA ALA A 62 4.81 -9.61 -17.04
C ALA A 62 4.16 -10.88 -16.47
N ASP A 63 4.72 -11.40 -15.37
CA ASP A 63 4.37 -12.68 -14.77
C ASP A 63 3.33 -12.57 -13.63
N LEU A 64 2.90 -11.36 -13.26
CA LEU A 64 1.94 -11.20 -12.18
C LEU A 64 0.54 -11.71 -12.57
N PRO A 65 -0.15 -12.41 -11.66
CA PRO A 65 -1.55 -12.76 -11.85
C PRO A 65 -2.40 -11.49 -11.90
N GLU A 66 -3.60 -11.62 -12.46
CA GLU A 66 -4.60 -10.56 -12.32
C GLU A 66 -4.87 -10.27 -10.84
N LEU A 67 -4.95 -8.99 -10.49
CA LEU A 67 -5.28 -8.59 -9.14
C LEU A 67 -6.79 -8.61 -8.98
N ASP A 68 -7.32 -9.77 -8.60
CA ASP A 68 -8.72 -9.98 -8.26
C ASP A 68 -9.02 -9.52 -6.82
N GLU A 69 -8.69 -8.25 -6.52
CA GLU A 69 -9.10 -7.59 -5.27
C GLU A 69 -10.15 -6.52 -5.58
N SER A 70 -11.24 -6.53 -4.81
CA SER A 70 -12.19 -5.44 -4.84
C SER A 70 -11.52 -4.13 -4.41
N VAL A 71 -11.90 -3.05 -5.08
CA VAL A 71 -11.44 -1.71 -4.71
C VAL A 71 -12.24 -1.20 -3.52
N GLN A 72 -11.58 -0.43 -2.66
CA GLN A 72 -12.20 0.19 -1.49
C GLN A 72 -11.54 1.53 -1.18
N LEU A 73 -12.08 2.27 -0.22
CA LEU A 73 -11.40 3.46 0.29
C LEU A 73 -10.10 3.06 0.98
N VAL A 74 -8.99 3.59 0.48
CA VAL A 74 -7.65 3.45 1.03
C VAL A 74 -7.13 4.81 1.49
N HIS A 75 -6.23 4.83 2.46
CA HIS A 75 -5.71 6.08 3.02
C HIS A 75 -4.79 6.81 2.04
N ASN A 76 -3.97 6.05 1.30
CA ASN A 76 -3.06 6.53 0.26
C ASN A 76 -1.96 7.50 0.73
N ASP A 77 -1.88 7.86 2.01
CA ASP A 77 -0.74 8.54 2.62
C ASP A 77 -0.46 8.05 4.05
N PHE A 78 -0.50 6.72 4.23
CA PHE A 78 -0.25 6.10 5.53
C PHE A 78 1.26 6.05 5.83
N ARG A 79 1.72 6.90 6.74
CA ARG A 79 3.15 7.12 7.08
C ARG A 79 3.33 7.62 8.51
N ALA A 80 4.54 7.51 9.06
CA ALA A 80 4.82 7.87 10.46
C ALA A 80 4.40 9.29 10.86
N ALA A 81 4.38 10.23 9.93
CA ALA A 81 3.91 11.60 10.22
C ALA A 81 2.40 11.69 10.48
N ASN A 82 1.62 10.74 9.97
CA ASN A 82 0.15 10.70 10.03
C ASN A 82 -0.35 9.65 11.03
N ILE A 83 0.52 9.13 11.90
CA ILE A 83 0.21 8.06 12.85
C ILE A 83 0.52 8.53 14.26
N LEU A 84 -0.46 8.40 15.16
CA LEU A 84 -0.28 8.63 16.59
C LEU A 84 0.02 7.31 17.29
N THR A 85 1.05 7.31 18.14
CA THR A 85 1.44 6.13 18.92
C THR A 85 1.48 6.41 20.40
N GLU A 86 0.97 5.46 21.19
CA GLU A 86 1.12 5.41 22.65
C GLU A 86 1.68 4.04 23.03
N ASN A 87 2.71 3.96 23.87
CA ASN A 87 3.28 2.70 24.36
C ASN A 87 3.60 1.70 23.22
N SER A 88 4.16 2.18 22.11
CA SER A 88 4.46 1.38 20.90
C SER A 88 3.23 0.73 20.23
N ARG A 89 2.04 1.29 20.43
CA ARG A 89 0.80 0.93 19.74
C ARG A 89 0.27 2.13 18.98
N VAL A 90 -0.30 1.88 17.80
CA VAL A 90 -1.05 2.93 17.09
C VAL A 90 -2.37 3.15 17.81
N VAL A 91 -2.67 4.41 18.10
CA VAL A 91 -3.91 4.85 18.77
C VAL A 91 -4.73 5.80 17.91
N GLY A 92 -4.16 6.30 16.81
CA GLY A 92 -4.87 7.18 15.88
C GLY A 92 -4.16 7.25 14.54
N VAL A 93 -4.95 7.50 13.51
CA VAL A 93 -4.53 7.76 12.14
C VAL A 93 -5.12 9.11 11.76
N LEU A 94 -4.31 9.97 11.15
CA LEU A 94 -4.65 11.35 10.82
C LEU A 94 -4.57 11.56 9.29
N ASP A 95 -5.04 12.72 8.83
CA ASP A 95 -4.80 13.21 7.47
C ASP A 95 -5.40 12.31 6.35
N PHE A 96 -6.72 12.37 6.22
CA PHE A 96 -7.48 11.60 5.23
C PHE A 96 -7.71 12.36 3.91
N ASP A 97 -6.98 13.45 3.66
CA ASP A 97 -7.21 14.31 2.48
C ASP A 97 -6.83 13.61 1.15
N GLU A 98 -5.94 12.62 1.21
CA GLU A 98 -5.47 11.83 0.06
C GLU A 98 -6.26 10.52 -0.15
N VAL A 99 -7.36 10.32 0.59
CA VAL A 99 -8.20 9.11 0.46
C VAL A 99 -8.68 8.94 -0.97
N ARG A 100 -8.63 7.70 -1.45
CA ARG A 100 -9.09 7.35 -2.78
C ARG A 100 -9.57 5.91 -2.84
N THR A 101 -10.20 5.55 -3.95
CA THR A 101 -10.54 4.15 -4.24
C THR A 101 -9.39 3.46 -4.97
N ASP A 102 -8.87 2.38 -4.39
CA ASP A 102 -7.85 1.52 -4.99
C ASP A 102 -7.87 0.13 -4.33
N PRO A 103 -7.19 -0.88 -4.89
CA PRO A 103 -6.93 -2.12 -4.17
C PRO A 103 -6.06 -1.87 -2.92
N PRO A 104 -6.40 -2.47 -1.76
CA PRO A 104 -5.68 -2.25 -0.50
C PRO A 104 -4.21 -2.64 -0.55
N VAL A 105 -3.84 -3.63 -1.37
CA VAL A 105 -2.42 -4.02 -1.53
C VAL A 105 -1.55 -2.86 -2.03
N LEU A 106 -2.09 -1.92 -2.79
CA LEU A 106 -1.34 -0.77 -3.30
C LEU A 106 -1.07 0.25 -2.21
N ASP A 107 -2.04 0.48 -1.33
CA ASP A 107 -1.85 1.35 -0.18
C ASP A 107 -0.86 0.72 0.82
N LEU A 108 -0.96 -0.59 1.05
CA LEU A 108 0.01 -1.34 1.84
C LEU A 108 1.44 -1.24 1.29
N ALA A 109 1.62 -1.40 -0.02
CA ALA A 109 2.92 -1.27 -0.67
C ALA A 109 3.46 0.16 -0.58
N LYS A 110 2.63 1.16 -0.86
CA LYS A 110 2.97 2.58 -0.72
C LYS A 110 3.39 2.91 0.71
N ALA A 111 2.58 2.53 1.69
CA ALA A 111 2.88 2.68 3.11
C ALA A 111 4.21 2.02 3.48
N SER A 112 4.51 0.82 2.95
CA SER A 112 5.78 0.12 3.23
C SER A 112 7.02 0.87 2.74
N VAL A 113 6.89 1.69 1.69
CA VAL A 113 7.97 2.53 1.16
C VAL A 113 8.03 3.88 1.89
N TYR A 114 6.89 4.45 2.27
CA TYR A 114 6.83 5.77 2.91
C TYR A 114 6.83 5.74 4.44
N LEU A 115 6.72 4.57 5.08
CA LEU A 115 6.40 4.44 6.50
C LEU A 115 7.29 5.30 7.41
N GLY A 116 8.60 5.29 7.19
CA GLY A 116 9.56 6.01 8.04
C GLY A 116 9.69 7.50 7.73
N THR A 117 8.98 8.03 6.73
CA THR A 117 9.15 9.42 6.29
C THR A 117 8.45 10.38 7.25
N ARG A 118 9.19 11.40 7.72
CA ARG A 118 8.70 12.48 8.59
C ARG A 118 8.81 13.85 7.91
N PHE A 119 8.56 13.88 6.60
CA PHE A 119 8.81 15.05 5.71
C PHE A 119 10.28 15.49 5.63
N THR A 120 11.18 14.67 6.18
CA THR A 120 12.63 14.87 6.25
C THR A 120 13.30 13.52 6.02
N GLU A 121 14.56 13.53 5.58
CA GLU A 121 15.41 12.33 5.44
C GLU A 121 14.73 11.16 4.71
N TRP A 122 14.45 11.33 3.41
CA TRP A 122 13.80 10.36 2.51
C TRP A 122 14.66 9.12 2.17
N ARG A 123 15.24 8.49 3.20
CA ARG A 123 16.04 7.28 3.05
C ARG A 123 15.14 6.07 2.81
N PRO A 124 15.61 5.07 2.03
CA PRO A 124 14.88 3.82 1.88
C PRO A 124 14.60 3.15 3.22
N ILE A 125 13.39 2.63 3.39
CA ILE A 125 12.99 1.92 4.60
C ILE A 125 13.70 0.56 4.65
N PRO A 126 14.36 0.16 5.75
CA PRO A 126 15.03 -1.12 5.84
C PRO A 126 14.08 -2.30 5.60
N ALA A 127 14.56 -3.35 4.92
CA ALA A 127 13.74 -4.52 4.61
C ALA A 127 13.15 -5.20 5.86
N SER A 128 13.86 -5.18 7.00
CA SER A 128 13.36 -5.69 8.28
C SER A 128 12.15 -4.91 8.80
N VAL A 129 12.12 -3.59 8.59
CA VAL A 129 11.00 -2.73 8.96
C VAL A 129 9.80 -3.03 8.07
N ARG A 130 10.00 -3.13 6.74
CA ARG A 130 8.93 -3.50 5.80
C ARG A 130 8.33 -4.88 6.12
N ARG A 131 9.18 -5.87 6.42
CA ARG A 131 8.73 -7.20 6.88
C ARG A 131 7.94 -7.13 8.19
N SER A 132 8.39 -6.37 9.18
CA SER A 132 7.65 -6.19 10.43
C SER A 132 6.32 -5.49 10.25
N PHE A 133 6.23 -4.56 9.29
CA PHE A 133 5.00 -3.86 8.95
C PHE A 133 4.00 -4.80 8.27
N ARG A 134 4.42 -5.50 7.20
CA ARG A 134 3.61 -6.52 6.52
C ARG A 134 3.12 -7.61 7.48
N ALA A 135 4.01 -8.12 8.35
CA ALA A 135 3.63 -9.12 9.35
C ALA A 135 2.63 -8.60 10.39
N GLY A 136 2.52 -7.28 10.58
CA GLY A 136 1.46 -6.66 11.36
C GLY A 136 0.14 -6.60 10.60
N TYR A 137 0.20 -6.22 9.32
CA TYR A 137 -0.96 -6.14 8.43
C TYR A 137 -1.65 -7.51 8.27
N GLU A 138 -0.87 -8.54 7.95
CA GLU A 138 -1.37 -9.91 7.70
C GLU A 138 -1.91 -10.61 8.98
N GLN A 139 -1.87 -9.96 10.14
CA GLN A 139 -2.52 -10.49 11.36
C GLN A 139 -4.04 -10.34 11.37
N VAL A 140 -4.58 -9.37 10.62
CA VAL A 140 -6.02 -9.06 10.65
C VAL A 140 -6.73 -9.89 9.58
N PRO A 141 -6.47 -9.66 8.29
CA PRO A 141 -6.57 -10.73 7.29
C PRO A 141 -5.23 -10.93 6.55
N PRO A 142 -4.86 -12.19 6.23
CA PRO A 142 -3.72 -12.44 5.35
C PRO A 142 -3.99 -11.94 3.94
N LEU A 143 -2.92 -11.56 3.21
CA LEU A 143 -3.02 -11.27 1.79
C LEU A 143 -3.40 -12.53 1.00
N SER A 144 -4.16 -12.36 -0.07
CA SER A 144 -4.30 -13.41 -1.08
C SER A 144 -2.94 -13.70 -1.75
N SER A 145 -2.82 -14.87 -2.40
CA SER A 145 -1.59 -15.21 -3.14
C SER A 145 -1.27 -14.18 -4.22
N ALA A 146 -2.29 -13.69 -4.94
CA ALA A 146 -2.11 -12.65 -5.95
C ALA A 146 -1.63 -11.34 -5.32
N ALA A 147 -2.29 -10.87 -4.27
CA ALA A 147 -1.93 -9.63 -3.59
C ALA A 147 -0.53 -9.69 -2.97
N ALA A 148 -0.12 -10.84 -2.42
CA ALA A 148 1.24 -11.04 -1.93
C ALA A 148 2.30 -10.86 -3.03
N GLN A 149 2.08 -11.44 -4.22
CA GLN A 149 2.98 -11.28 -5.37
C GLN A 149 3.01 -9.83 -5.87
N TRP A 150 1.85 -9.18 -5.96
CA TRP A 150 1.75 -7.77 -6.29
C TRP A 150 2.52 -6.90 -5.29
N PHE A 151 2.35 -7.13 -3.98
CA PHE A 151 3.08 -6.40 -2.94
C PHE A 151 4.59 -6.50 -3.15
N ASP A 152 5.12 -7.71 -3.38
CA ASP A 152 6.56 -7.93 -3.53
C ASP A 152 7.15 -7.19 -4.74
N VAL A 153 6.40 -7.10 -5.84
CA VAL A 153 6.78 -6.30 -7.02
C VAL A 153 6.69 -4.80 -6.79
N LEU A 154 5.73 -4.34 -5.98
CA LEU A 154 5.52 -2.90 -5.75
C LEU A 154 6.52 -2.29 -4.75
N VAL A 155 7.25 -3.11 -3.99
CA VAL A 155 8.25 -2.67 -3.00
C VAL A 155 9.71 -2.93 -3.42
N LEU A 156 9.94 -3.20 -4.72
CA LEU A 156 11.23 -3.55 -5.35
C LEU A 156 12.37 -2.55 -5.15
#